data_AF-A0A2N3AM39-F1
#
_entry.id   AF-A0A2N3AM39-F1
#
_cell.length_a   1.000
_cell.length_b   1.000
_cell.length_c   1.000
_cell.angle_alpha   90.00
_cell.angle_beta   90.00
_cell.angle_gamma   90.00
#
_symmetry.space_group_name_H-M   'P 1'
#
loop_
_entity.id
_entity.type
_entity.pdbx_description
1 polymer ?
#
loop_
_entity_poly.entity_id
_entity_poly.type
_entity_poly.pdbx_seq_one_letter_code
_entity_poly.pdbx_strand_id
1 'polypeptide(L)'
;MDKELKQFIEEGVKRYKETSRLMVLFGKTIESELQGILSARKDWGKFKPDIAKKKRSTIFWHEYPYLNADIFGKISQKQCTIRIAVNWYSADTDYPHYEIRLERGADEELSNKFMAYNENSVFEVRENSIILCPDPKDFNLHRDFNKLIDEFIKII
;
A
#
# COMPACT_ATOMS: atom_id res chain seq x y z
N MET A 1 6.00 46.74 4.15
CA MET A 1 6.15 45.29 4.35
C MET A 1 7.48 45.06 5.02
N ASP A 2 7.43 44.55 6.25
CA ASP A 2 8.57 44.49 7.18
C ASP A 2 9.72 43.63 6.64
N LYS A 3 10.97 44.01 6.94
CA LYS A 3 12.18 43.30 6.43
C LYS A 3 12.23 41.87 6.95
N GLU A 4 11.82 41.67 8.21
CA GLU A 4 11.72 40.37 8.86
C GLU A 4 10.64 39.49 8.20
N LEU A 5 9.48 40.07 7.88
CA LEU A 5 8.40 39.36 7.21
C LEU A 5 8.82 38.90 5.80
N LYS A 6 9.54 39.74 5.05
CA LYS A 6 10.07 39.34 3.73
C LYS A 6 11.04 38.17 3.85
N GLN A 7 11.98 38.23 4.79
CA GLN A 7 12.94 37.15 5.02
C GLN A 7 12.25 35.85 5.45
N PHE A 8 11.24 35.93 6.32
CA PHE A 8 10.43 34.79 6.71
C PHE A 8 9.70 34.16 5.51
N ILE A 9 9.07 34.97 4.65
CA ILE A 9 8.35 34.49 3.47
C ILE A 9 9.32 33.83 2.48
N GLU A 10 10.47 34.45 2.21
CA GLU A 10 11.45 33.92 1.26
C GLU A 10 12.02 32.56 1.71
N GLU A 11 12.45 32.47 2.97
CA GLU A 11 12.97 31.22 3.53
C GLU A 11 11.85 30.16 3.65
N GLY A 12 10.64 30.57 4.03
CA GLY A 12 9.47 29.69 4.13
C GLY A 12 9.10 29.07 2.78
N VAL A 13 9.02 29.87 1.71
CA VAL A 13 8.73 29.40 0.34
C VAL A 13 9.85 28.48 -0.17
N LYS A 14 11.11 28.77 0.15
CA LYS A 14 12.25 27.93 -0.24
C LYS A 14 12.14 26.54 0.40
N ARG A 15 11.98 26.46 1.72
CA ARG A 15 11.82 25.19 2.45
C ARG A 15 10.59 24.43 1.99
N TYR A 16 9.47 25.12 1.78
CA TYR A 16 8.26 24.51 1.24
C TYR A 16 8.51 23.81 -0.09
N LYS A 17 9.16 24.49 -1.06
CA LYS A 17 9.49 23.90 -2.37
C LYS A 17 10.41 22.69 -2.26
N GLU A 18 11.42 22.77 -1.41
CA GLU A 18 12.36 21.66 -1.15
C GLU A 18 11.63 20.45 -0.57
N THR A 19 10.82 20.64 0.49
CA THR A 19 10.01 19.58 1.11
C THR A 19 9.00 18.99 0.13
N SER A 20 8.27 19.82 -0.62
CA SER A 20 7.31 19.33 -1.62
C SER A 20 7.99 18.47 -2.69
N ARG A 21 9.19 18.84 -3.15
CA ARG A 21 9.94 18.05 -4.12
C ARG A 21 10.35 16.69 -3.55
N LEU A 22 10.84 16.67 -2.31
CA LEU A 22 11.19 15.43 -1.61
C LEU A 22 9.97 14.52 -1.42
N MET A 23 8.84 15.08 -1.00
CA MET A 23 7.57 14.34 -0.85
C MET A 23 7.11 13.71 -2.16
N VAL A 24 7.14 14.47 -3.26
CA VAL A 24 6.77 13.96 -4.60
C VAL A 24 7.71 12.83 -5.04
N LEU A 25 9.02 12.97 -4.80
CA LEU A 25 9.99 11.93 -5.14
C LEU A 25 9.77 10.68 -4.30
N PHE A 26 9.63 10.84 -2.99
CA PHE A 26 9.35 9.74 -2.05
C PHE A 26 8.10 8.95 -2.46
N GLY A 27 6.99 9.65 -2.70
CA GLY A 27 5.74 9.05 -3.16
C GLY A 27 5.92 8.22 -4.43
N LYS A 28 6.52 8.83 -5.47
CA LYS A 28 6.77 8.16 -6.76
C LYS A 28 7.68 6.94 -6.63
N THR A 29 8.71 7.00 -5.79
CA THR A 29 9.63 5.89 -5.58
C THR A 29 8.90 4.71 -4.97
N ILE A 30 8.20 4.89 -3.85
CA ILE A 30 7.47 3.79 -3.20
C ILE A 30 6.38 3.23 -4.12
N GLU A 31 5.61 4.09 -4.80
CA GLU A 31 4.61 3.64 -5.77
C GLU A 31 5.20 2.78 -6.90
N SER A 32 6.36 3.19 -7.43
CA SER A 32 7.07 2.43 -8.47
C SER A 32 7.51 1.05 -7.95
N GLU A 33 8.01 0.98 -6.72
CA GLU A 33 8.39 -0.29 -6.09
C GLU A 33 7.17 -1.22 -5.89
N LEU A 34 6.05 -0.69 -5.38
CA LEU A 34 4.81 -1.44 -5.22
C LEU A 34 4.28 -1.96 -6.56
N GLN A 35 4.26 -1.11 -7.59
CA GLN A 35 3.88 -1.53 -8.94
C GLN A 35 4.81 -2.62 -9.49
N GLY A 36 6.12 -2.50 -9.22
CA GLY A 36 7.15 -3.48 -9.55
C GLY A 36 6.86 -4.84 -8.92
N ILE A 37 6.58 -4.89 -7.61
CA ILE A 37 6.20 -6.11 -6.88
C ILE A 37 4.99 -6.77 -7.54
N LEU A 38 3.92 -6.00 -7.76
CA LEU A 38 2.71 -6.52 -8.39
C LEU A 38 2.98 -7.03 -9.81
N SER A 39 3.96 -6.49 -10.53
CA SER A 39 4.24 -6.82 -11.95
C SER A 39 5.12 -8.05 -12.06
N ALA A 40 6.03 -8.22 -11.11
CA ALA A 40 6.93 -9.37 -11.05
C ALA A 40 6.21 -10.64 -10.59
N ARG A 41 5.08 -10.51 -9.88
CA ARG A 41 4.32 -11.64 -9.35
C ARG A 41 3.70 -12.49 -10.46
N LYS A 42 4.14 -13.75 -10.55
CA LYS A 42 3.68 -14.72 -11.56
C LYS A 42 2.48 -15.55 -11.12
N ASP A 43 2.42 -15.89 -9.84
CA ASP A 43 1.37 -16.73 -9.27
C ASP A 43 0.47 -15.92 -8.34
N TRP A 44 -0.82 -15.92 -8.64
CA TRP A 44 -1.86 -15.22 -7.91
C TRP A 44 -2.95 -16.18 -7.38
N GLY A 45 -2.69 -17.49 -7.42
CA GLY A 45 -3.66 -18.51 -7.08
C GLY A 45 -4.94 -18.38 -7.91
N LYS A 46 -6.09 -18.17 -7.23
CA LYS A 46 -7.38 -18.04 -7.91
C LYS A 46 -7.60 -16.69 -8.59
N PHE A 47 -6.81 -15.67 -8.25
CA PHE A 47 -6.89 -14.37 -8.89
C PHE A 47 -6.19 -14.39 -10.26
N LYS A 48 -6.88 -13.87 -11.28
CA LYS A 48 -6.37 -13.74 -12.64
C LYS A 48 -6.21 -12.25 -12.98
N PRO A 49 -4.97 -11.71 -12.98
CA PRO A 49 -4.73 -10.31 -13.30
C PRO A 49 -5.17 -9.95 -14.72
N ASP A 50 -5.78 -8.77 -14.87
CA ASP A 50 -6.06 -8.14 -16.15
C ASP A 50 -4.88 -7.24 -16.54
N ILE A 51 -3.98 -7.79 -17.36
CA ILE A 51 -2.73 -7.12 -17.79
C ILE A 51 -3.03 -5.85 -18.61
N ALA A 52 -4.22 -5.73 -19.19
CA ALA A 52 -4.60 -4.58 -20.02
C ALA A 52 -4.95 -3.33 -19.19
N LYS A 53 -5.36 -3.49 -17.93
CA LYS A 53 -5.69 -2.37 -17.05
C LYS A 53 -4.45 -1.88 -16.31
N LYS A 54 -4.06 -0.63 -16.59
CA LYS A 54 -2.97 0.02 -15.86
C LYS A 54 -3.24 0.01 -14.36
N LYS A 55 -2.23 -0.39 -13.60
CA LYS A 55 -2.15 -0.21 -12.15
C LYS A 55 -2.29 1.27 -11.84
N ARG A 56 -3.16 1.61 -10.89
CA ARG A 56 -3.36 2.99 -10.43
C ARG A 56 -2.92 3.06 -8.97
N SER A 57 -2.25 4.15 -8.61
CA SER A 57 -2.06 4.57 -7.22
C SER A 57 -3.17 5.57 -6.88
N THR A 58 -3.61 5.59 -5.63
CA THR A 58 -4.64 6.50 -5.14
C THR A 58 -4.24 7.18 -3.83
N ILE A 59 -4.19 8.51 -3.87
CA ILE A 59 -4.26 9.47 -2.75
C ILE A 59 -3.00 9.55 -1.87
N PHE A 60 -2.39 10.74 -1.88
CA PHE A 60 -1.29 11.16 -1.02
C PHE A 60 -1.81 12.11 0.06
N TRP A 61 -1.71 11.71 1.33
CA TRP A 61 -1.86 12.62 2.48
C TRP A 61 -0.48 13.10 2.90
N HIS A 62 -0.33 14.42 3.00
CA HIS A 62 1.00 15.06 3.08
C HIS A 62 1.64 14.91 4.47
N GLU A 63 0.80 14.68 5.48
CA GLU A 63 1.22 14.56 6.89
C GLU A 63 1.54 13.11 7.24
N TYR A 64 0.78 12.14 6.71
CA TYR A 64 1.02 10.71 6.90
C TYR A 64 0.62 9.92 5.64
N PRO A 65 1.59 9.49 4.81
CA PRO A 65 1.29 8.96 3.49
C PRO A 65 0.63 7.56 3.55
N TYR A 66 -0.37 7.34 2.70
CA TYR A 66 -0.94 6.04 2.37
C TYR A 66 -0.63 5.74 0.90
N LEU A 67 0.54 5.15 0.65
CA LEU A 67 1.02 4.91 -0.72
C LEU A 67 0.60 3.53 -1.15
N ASN A 68 0.01 3.41 -2.35
CA ASN A 68 -0.54 2.14 -2.79
C ASN A 68 -0.34 1.88 -4.27
N ALA A 69 -0.59 0.62 -4.65
CA ALA A 69 -0.74 0.21 -6.02
C ALA A 69 -1.87 -0.82 -6.13
N ASP A 70 -2.70 -0.66 -7.16
CA ASP A 70 -3.82 -1.54 -7.45
C ASP A 70 -3.49 -2.48 -8.62
N ILE A 71 -3.98 -3.71 -8.54
CA ILE A 71 -4.05 -4.65 -9.67
C ILE A 71 -5.49 -5.10 -9.88
N PHE A 72 -5.97 -4.95 -11.12
CA PHE A 72 -7.31 -5.36 -11.53
C PHE A 72 -7.28 -6.80 -12.02
N GLY A 73 -8.36 -7.53 -11.81
CA GLY A 73 -8.47 -8.89 -12.30
C GLY A 73 -9.80 -9.53 -11.95
N LYS A 74 -9.79 -10.86 -11.88
CA LYS A 74 -10.97 -11.64 -11.51
C LYS A 74 -10.62 -12.75 -10.56
N ILE A 75 -11.52 -13.03 -9.63
CA ILE A 75 -11.58 -14.31 -8.91
C ILE A 75 -12.83 -15.02 -9.45
N SER A 76 -12.64 -16.21 -10.01
CA SER A 76 -13.67 -16.91 -10.78
C SER A 76 -14.22 -16.03 -11.93
N GLN A 77 -15.48 -15.60 -11.87
CA GLN A 77 -16.10 -14.73 -12.88
C GLN A 77 -16.30 -13.28 -12.39
N LYS A 78 -16.02 -12.99 -11.11
CA LYS A 78 -16.25 -11.68 -10.50
C LYS A 78 -15.06 -10.77 -10.72
N GLN A 79 -15.33 -9.54 -11.16
CA GLN A 79 -14.30 -8.50 -11.26
C GLN A 79 -13.88 -8.07 -9.86
N CYS A 80 -12.58 -7.96 -9.64
CA CYS A 80 -12.02 -7.55 -8.36
C CYS A 80 -10.78 -6.68 -8.55
N THR A 81 -10.46 -5.94 -7.49
CA THR A 81 -9.25 -5.12 -7.40
C THR A 81 -8.53 -5.51 -6.13
N ILE A 82 -7.28 -5.93 -6.27
CA ILE A 82 -6.36 -6.11 -5.14
C ILE A 82 -5.53 -4.83 -5.02
N ARG A 83 -5.42 -4.30 -3.82
CA ARG A 83 -4.55 -3.17 -3.49
C ARG A 83 -3.45 -3.65 -2.56
N ILE A 84 -2.21 -3.25 -2.82
CA ILE A 84 -1.14 -3.27 -1.81
C ILE A 84 -0.82 -1.84 -1.38
N ALA A 85 -0.56 -1.63 -0.09
CA ALA A 85 -0.33 -0.30 0.46
C ALA A 85 0.72 -0.31 1.55
N VAL A 86 1.46 0.81 1.64
CA VAL A 86 2.30 1.16 2.78
C VAL A 86 1.63 2.33 3.49
N ASN A 87 1.25 2.12 4.74
CA ASN A 87 0.39 3.03 5.49
C ASN A 87 1.12 3.58 6.73
N TRP A 88 1.44 4.87 6.69
CA TRP A 88 1.90 5.65 7.84
C TRP A 88 0.76 6.38 8.57
N TYR A 89 -0.40 6.54 7.93
CA TYR A 89 -1.56 7.26 8.49
C TYR A 89 -2.16 6.57 9.72
N SER A 90 -2.21 5.24 9.72
CA SER A 90 -2.77 4.48 10.85
C SER A 90 -1.70 3.81 11.71
N ALA A 91 -0.45 4.29 11.64
CA ALA A 91 0.63 3.78 12.47
C ALA A 91 0.78 4.62 13.74
N ASP A 92 0.82 3.96 14.90
CA ASP A 92 1.13 4.60 16.18
C ASP A 92 2.63 4.94 16.33
N THR A 93 3.42 4.68 15.28
CA THR A 93 4.88 4.84 15.26
C THR A 93 5.32 5.50 13.95
N ASP A 94 6.58 5.95 13.88
CA ASP A 94 7.18 6.48 12.64
C ASP A 94 7.34 5.41 11.53
N TYR A 95 7.04 4.14 11.83
CA TYR A 95 7.13 3.03 10.90
C TYR A 95 5.76 2.67 10.31
N PRO A 96 5.69 2.42 8.99
CA PRO A 96 4.43 2.05 8.37
C PRO A 96 4.08 0.60 8.70
N HIS A 97 2.81 0.25 8.49
CA HIS A 97 2.43 -1.12 8.21
C HIS A 97 2.21 -1.34 6.72
N TYR A 98 2.36 -2.58 6.29
CA TYR A 98 2.04 -3.04 4.95
C TYR A 98 0.67 -3.68 4.94
N GLU A 99 -0.14 -3.38 3.94
CA GLU A 99 -1.48 -3.91 3.78
C GLU A 99 -1.63 -4.50 2.38
N ILE A 100 -2.31 -5.65 2.28
CA ILE A 100 -2.91 -6.11 1.03
C ILE A 100 -4.41 -6.29 1.26
N ARG A 101 -5.25 -5.74 0.38
CA ARG A 101 -6.70 -5.84 0.52
C ARG A 101 -7.42 -6.11 -0.79
N LEU A 102 -8.56 -6.78 -0.68
CA LEU A 102 -9.53 -6.90 -1.76
C LEU A 102 -10.47 -5.68 -1.72
N GLU A 103 -10.10 -4.61 -2.42
CA GLU A 103 -10.83 -3.32 -2.40
C GLU A 103 -12.24 -3.43 -2.98
N ARG A 104 -12.41 -4.32 -3.98
CA ARG A 104 -13.71 -4.59 -4.63
C ARG A 104 -13.80 -6.05 -5.01
N GLY A 105 -15.02 -6.59 -4.96
CA GLY A 105 -15.33 -7.94 -5.43
C GLY A 105 -15.27 -9.02 -4.36
N ALA A 106 -15.05 -8.65 -3.09
CA ALA A 106 -15.29 -9.53 -1.96
C ALA A 106 -16.79 -9.85 -1.85
N ASP A 107 -17.13 -11.13 -1.82
CA ASP A 107 -18.45 -11.59 -1.39
C ASP A 107 -18.40 -12.10 0.05
N GLU A 108 -19.56 -12.44 0.61
CA GLU A 108 -19.67 -12.92 1.98
C GLU A 108 -18.81 -14.17 2.25
N GLU A 109 -18.68 -15.07 1.27
CA GLU A 109 -17.83 -16.25 1.38
C GLU A 109 -16.35 -15.87 1.54
N LEU A 110 -15.84 -14.97 0.68
CA LEU A 110 -14.46 -14.49 0.78
C LEU A 110 -14.22 -13.74 2.10
N SER A 111 -15.12 -12.84 2.51
CA SER A 111 -15.03 -12.13 3.79
C SER A 111 -14.94 -13.09 4.98
N ASN A 112 -15.74 -14.17 4.96
CA ASN A 112 -15.69 -15.20 6.00
C ASN A 112 -14.36 -15.96 6.02
N LYS A 113 -13.71 -16.18 4.86
CA LYS A 113 -12.38 -16.80 4.81
C LYS A 113 -11.30 -15.92 5.43
N PHE A 114 -11.37 -14.60 5.23
CA PHE A 114 -10.45 -13.67 5.91
C PHE A 114 -10.63 -13.76 7.43
N MET A 115 -11.86 -13.66 7.92
CA MET A 115 -12.13 -13.74 9.37
C MET A 115 -11.67 -15.07 9.99
N ALA A 116 -11.81 -16.19 9.26
CA ALA A 116 -11.41 -17.51 9.73
C ALA A 116 -9.89 -17.75 9.70
N TYR A 117 -9.11 -16.97 8.94
CA TYR A 117 -7.68 -17.18 8.78
C TYR A 117 -6.85 -16.86 10.04
N ASN A 118 -7.45 -16.23 11.04
CA ASN A 118 -6.75 -15.48 12.09
C ASN A 118 -6.14 -16.33 13.23
N GLU A 119 -5.70 -17.55 12.95
CA GLU A 119 -5.07 -18.44 13.94
C GLU A 119 -3.56 -18.61 13.65
N ASN A 120 -2.72 -18.11 14.57
CA ASN A 120 -1.25 -18.30 14.65
C ASN A 120 -0.35 -17.52 13.66
N SER A 121 -0.84 -16.45 13.04
CA SER A 121 -0.08 -15.70 12.03
C SER A 121 0.53 -14.40 12.60
N VAL A 122 1.71 -14.00 12.10
CA VAL A 122 2.31 -12.67 12.34
C VAL A 122 1.56 -11.52 11.63
N PHE A 123 0.48 -11.88 10.95
CA PHE A 123 -0.35 -10.98 10.17
C PHE A 123 -1.64 -10.69 10.92
N GLU A 124 -2.03 -9.42 10.90
CA GLU A 124 -3.33 -8.99 11.38
C GLU A 124 -4.33 -9.07 10.22
N VAL A 125 -5.45 -9.75 10.41
CA VAL A 125 -6.52 -9.83 9.41
C VAL A 125 -7.66 -8.89 9.78
N ARG A 126 -8.09 -8.04 8.84
CA ARG A 126 -9.24 -7.14 9.00
C ARG A 126 -10.15 -7.21 7.78
N GLU A 127 -11.44 -7.49 7.97
CA GLU A 127 -12.46 -7.58 6.91
C GLU A 127 -11.99 -8.35 5.65
N ASN A 128 -11.38 -7.65 4.70
CA ASN A 128 -10.90 -8.16 3.41
C ASN A 128 -9.40 -7.86 3.17
N SER A 129 -8.64 -7.72 4.25
CA SER A 129 -7.24 -7.29 4.23
C SER A 129 -6.37 -8.11 5.16
N ILE A 130 -5.12 -8.26 4.77
CA ILE A 130 -4.05 -8.77 5.62
C ILE A 130 -3.02 -7.66 5.80
N ILE A 131 -2.61 -7.46 7.05
CA ILE A 131 -1.67 -6.43 7.47
C ILE A 131 -0.42 -7.08 8.06
N LEU A 132 0.74 -6.54 7.71
CA LEU A 132 2.04 -6.89 8.28
C LEU A 132 2.70 -5.64 8.85
N CYS A 133 3.09 -5.68 10.12
CA CYS A 133 3.93 -4.66 10.74
C CYS A 133 5.41 -5.08 10.59
N PRO A 134 6.19 -4.45 9.69
CA PRO A 134 7.60 -4.81 9.48
C PRO A 134 8.46 -4.47 10.70
N ASP A 135 9.57 -5.19 10.88
CA ASP A 135 10.58 -4.84 11.88
C ASP A 135 11.30 -3.55 11.45
N PRO A 136 11.27 -2.47 12.27
CA PRO A 136 11.99 -1.24 12.02
C PRO A 136 13.49 -1.41 11.70
N LYS A 137 14.12 -2.45 12.23
CA LYS A 137 15.56 -2.72 12.06
C LYS A 137 15.89 -3.55 10.82
N ASP A 138 14.89 -4.09 10.15
CA ASP A 138 15.04 -4.98 8.98
C ASP A 138 14.00 -4.63 7.90
N PHE A 139 13.99 -3.37 7.47
CA PHE A 139 13.06 -2.88 6.44
C PHE A 139 13.37 -3.51 5.07
N ASN A 140 12.44 -4.31 4.53
CA ASN A 140 12.57 -4.87 3.18
C ASN A 140 11.21 -5.03 2.48
N LEU A 141 10.83 -3.98 1.76
CA LEU A 141 9.55 -3.86 1.07
C LEU A 141 9.26 -5.05 0.12
N HIS A 142 10.23 -5.50 -0.68
CA HIS A 142 10.04 -6.62 -1.60
C HIS A 142 9.83 -7.95 -0.89
N ARG A 143 10.68 -8.28 0.09
CA ARG A 143 10.58 -9.51 0.87
C ARG A 143 9.23 -9.57 1.58
N ASP A 144 8.86 -8.47 2.21
CA ASP A 144 7.71 -8.42 3.12
C ASP A 144 6.40 -8.43 2.35
N PHE A 145 6.28 -7.71 1.22
CA PHE A 145 5.10 -7.83 0.36
C PHE A 145 5.00 -9.19 -0.33
N ASN A 146 6.10 -9.83 -0.72
CA ASN A 146 6.01 -11.17 -1.30
C ASN A 146 5.43 -12.17 -0.30
N LYS A 147 5.89 -12.14 0.97
CA LYS A 147 5.30 -12.92 2.06
C LYS A 147 3.82 -12.58 2.25
N LEU A 148 3.50 -11.29 2.30
CA LEU A 148 2.12 -10.83 2.51
C LEU A 148 1.18 -11.26 1.37
N ILE A 149 1.65 -11.22 0.12
CA ILE A 149 0.91 -11.72 -1.06
C ILE A 149 0.75 -13.25 -0.98
N ASP A 150 1.78 -13.99 -0.57
CA ASP A 150 1.69 -15.46 -0.41
C ASP A 150 0.59 -15.83 0.58
N GLU A 151 0.51 -15.15 1.72
CA GLU A 151 -0.55 -15.38 2.71
C GLU A 151 -1.92 -14.99 2.16
N PHE A 152 -2.02 -13.85 1.47
CA PHE A 152 -3.28 -13.40 0.87
C PHE A 152 -3.84 -14.40 -0.12
N ILE A 153 -2.99 -15.01 -0.94
CA ILE A 153 -3.39 -16.02 -1.94
C ILE A 153 -3.94 -17.29 -1.28
N LYS A 154 -3.50 -17.65 -0.07
CA LYS A 154 -4.04 -18.81 0.66
C LYS A 154 -5.50 -18.60 1.06
N ILE A 155 -5.92 -17.34 1.26
CA ILE A 155 -7.29 -17.01 1.66
C ILE A 155 -8.25 -17.03 0.45
N ILE A 156 -7.83 -16.49 -0.70
CA ILE A 156 -8.70 -16.28 -1.87
C ILE A 156 -8.90 -17.52 -2.75
#